data_AF-A0A4S2B213-F1
#
_entry.id   AF-A0A4S2B213-F1
#
_cell.length_a   1.000
_cell.length_b   1.000
_cell.length_c   1.000
_cell.angle_alpha   90.00
_cell.angle_beta   90.00
_cell.angle_gamma   90.00
#
_symmetry.space_group_name_H-M   'P 1'
#
loop_
_entity.id
_entity.type
_entity.pdbx_description
1 polymer ?
#
loop_
_entity_poly.entity_id
_entity_poly.type
_entity_poly.pdbx_seq_one_letter_code
_entity_poly.pdbx_strand_id
1 'polypeptide(L)'
;MKYVHIIYSLFLLSVLLIACDDTEILENKIDFSSPYVIEDNPDDPIQHRRYLIFQKYGIPVFFNDTISKTFIYNDNDGKPVYRYETLDLNWSFSSHTNRAIQYTVDYYTDPELQMKGLEFIEVFLEQSSKPMRPFSIFLPSMLTIKDLNKNTIEKPEFWFGFRTLVIPKVPNMSIETIPSILLSMVKAKVMANADIISQFGEVSDKNKYYGKEWVAELGCKWGREHPGTYWGPTVLYKEGTCEEYIMWGFKTGINSVEDFEKERTIVFQQIGRFGFICGNYSKSLDHSNSPEKVDEDIAYYIDQMLEIGSEEFLRRYGESPLVVKKYTILANYINNVLGIEF
;
A
#
# COMPACT_ATOMS: atom_id res chain seq x y z
N MET A 1 13.46 -21.51 86.40
CA MET A 1 14.17 -21.44 85.11
C MET A 1 13.49 -22.17 83.94
N LYS A 2 12.44 -22.99 84.11
CA LYS A 2 11.77 -23.67 82.98
C LYS A 2 10.76 -22.78 82.20
N TYR A 3 10.10 -21.82 82.86
CA TYR A 3 9.10 -20.96 82.21
C TYR A 3 9.71 -19.82 81.38
N VAL A 4 10.94 -19.39 81.69
CA VAL A 4 11.62 -18.31 80.94
C VAL A 4 12.01 -18.79 79.54
N HIS A 5 12.49 -20.03 79.40
CA HIS A 5 12.81 -20.61 78.09
C HIS A 5 11.55 -20.85 77.23
N ILE A 6 10.42 -21.21 77.85
CA ILE A 6 9.14 -21.36 77.14
C ILE A 6 8.64 -20.01 76.62
N ILE A 7 8.78 -18.93 77.41
CA ILE A 7 8.39 -17.58 77.00
C ILE A 7 9.30 -17.06 75.87
N TYR A 8 10.62 -17.29 75.93
CA TYR A 8 11.53 -16.93 74.84
C TYR A 8 11.28 -17.75 73.57
N SER A 9 10.96 -19.05 73.68
CA SER A 9 10.59 -19.88 72.53
C SER A 9 9.25 -19.47 71.91
N LEU A 10 8.25 -19.05 72.71
CA LEU A 10 6.99 -18.52 72.19
C LEU A 10 7.16 -17.15 71.52
N PHE A 11 8.03 -16.29 72.05
CA PHE A 11 8.34 -15.00 71.46
C PHE A 11 9.10 -15.15 70.13
N LEU A 12 10.05 -16.09 70.07
CA LEU A 12 10.78 -16.42 68.83
C LEU A 12 9.86 -17.07 67.77
N LEU A 13 8.86 -17.86 68.19
CA LEU A 13 7.85 -18.44 67.31
C LEU A 13 6.87 -17.39 66.78
N SER A 14 6.56 -16.35 67.57
CA SER A 14 5.73 -15.23 67.11
C SER A 14 6.42 -14.32 66.09
N VAL A 15 7.75 -14.23 66.12
CA VAL A 15 8.55 -13.48 65.12
C VAL A 15 8.65 -14.25 63.79
N LEU A 16 8.57 -15.59 63.83
CA LEU A 16 8.56 -16.45 62.63
C LEU A 16 7.21 -16.50 61.88
N LEU A 17 6.13 -15.99 62.47
CA LEU A 17 4.80 -15.95 61.87
C LEU A 17 4.44 -14.60 61.25
N ILE A 18 5.36 -13.62 61.27
CA ILE A 18 5.24 -12.40 60.47
C ILE A 18 5.73 -12.75 59.05
N ALA A 19 4.94 -13.54 58.34
CA ALA A 19 5.05 -13.62 56.89
C ALA A 19 4.57 -12.26 56.35
N CYS A 20 5.47 -11.50 55.73
CA CYS A 20 5.11 -10.32 54.96
C CYS A 20 4.20 -10.80 53.83
N ASP A 21 2.91 -10.51 53.93
CA ASP A 21 1.94 -10.83 52.89
C ASP A 21 2.09 -9.81 51.77
N ASP A 22 3.18 -9.93 51.02
CA ASP A 22 3.40 -9.20 49.76
C ASP A 22 2.74 -9.96 48.60
N THR A 23 1.59 -10.59 48.84
CA THR A 23 0.76 -11.05 47.73
C THR A 23 0.13 -9.82 47.10
N GLU A 24 0.88 -9.16 46.20
CA GLU A 24 0.27 -8.32 45.17
C GLU A 24 -0.77 -9.19 44.49
N ILE A 25 -2.04 -8.93 44.82
CA ILE A 25 -3.18 -9.52 44.16
C ILE A 25 -3.01 -9.12 42.70
N LEU A 26 -2.65 -10.08 41.85
CA LEU A 26 -2.58 -9.90 40.40
C LEU A 26 -4.00 -9.57 39.93
N GLU A 27 -4.34 -8.28 39.96
CA GLU A 27 -5.57 -7.78 39.39
C GLU A 27 -5.50 -8.03 37.89
N ASN A 28 -6.31 -8.98 37.41
CA ASN A 28 -6.44 -9.26 35.98
C ASN A 28 -7.24 -8.12 35.33
N LYS A 29 -6.59 -6.96 35.19
CA LYS A 29 -7.11 -5.82 34.46
C LYS A 29 -6.65 -5.95 33.02
N ILE A 30 -7.62 -6.09 32.12
CA ILE A 30 -7.38 -6.02 30.68
C ILE A 30 -7.06 -4.56 30.37
N ASP A 31 -5.84 -4.30 29.92
CA ASP A 31 -5.42 -2.99 29.45
C ASP A 31 -5.89 -2.81 27.99
N PHE A 32 -6.75 -1.81 27.77
CA PHE A 32 -7.24 -1.41 26.44
C PHE A 32 -6.43 -0.24 25.87
N SER A 33 -5.33 0.16 26.52
CA SER A 33 -4.43 1.18 26.00
C SER A 33 -3.87 0.75 24.64
N SER A 34 -3.78 1.70 23.72
CA SER A 34 -3.16 1.45 22.41
C SER A 34 -1.69 1.81 22.49
N PRO A 35 -0.76 0.90 22.12
CA PRO A 35 0.66 1.21 22.11
C PRO A 35 1.03 2.26 21.06
N TYR A 36 0.11 2.62 20.17
CA TYR A 36 0.31 3.59 19.08
C TYR A 36 0.00 5.04 19.45
N VAL A 37 -0.40 5.32 20.70
CA VAL A 37 -0.62 6.69 21.16
C VAL A 37 0.72 7.42 21.20
N ILE A 38 0.78 8.60 20.59
CA ILE A 38 1.93 9.49 20.71
C ILE A 38 1.65 10.46 21.85
N GLU A 39 2.50 10.46 22.87
CA GLU A 39 2.43 11.41 23.99
C GLU A 39 3.23 12.67 23.68
N ASP A 40 2.78 13.82 24.20
CA ASP A 40 3.49 15.09 24.01
C ASP A 40 4.76 15.14 24.86
N ASN A 41 5.82 15.72 24.30
CA ASN A 41 7.00 16.14 25.03
C ASN A 41 7.47 17.49 24.46
N PRO A 42 7.06 18.62 25.06
CA PRO A 42 7.40 19.95 24.57
C PRO A 42 8.91 20.24 24.54
N ASP A 43 9.72 19.53 25.32
CA ASP A 43 11.17 19.69 25.37
C ASP A 43 11.89 18.96 24.22
N ASP A 44 11.19 18.08 23.50
CA ASP A 44 11.67 17.41 22.29
C ASP A 44 10.84 17.91 21.08
N PRO A 45 11.40 18.81 20.25
CA PRO A 45 10.68 19.36 19.10
C PRO A 45 10.15 18.32 18.11
N ILE A 46 10.85 17.19 17.96
CA ILE A 46 10.44 16.11 17.05
C ILE A 46 9.27 15.35 17.66
N GLN A 47 9.36 15.01 18.96
CA GLN A 47 8.27 14.35 19.66
C GLN A 47 7.01 15.23 19.71
N HIS A 48 7.16 16.50 20.06
CA HIS A 48 6.06 17.47 20.05
C HIS A 48 5.40 17.55 18.67
N ARG A 49 6.21 17.63 17.59
CA ARG A 49 5.68 17.68 16.23
C ARG A 49 4.92 16.40 15.84
N ARG A 50 5.43 15.22 16.21
CA ARG A 50 4.73 13.93 16.03
C ARG A 50 3.39 13.91 16.78
N TYR A 51 3.37 14.42 18.02
CA TYR A 51 2.17 14.55 18.82
C TYR A 51 1.11 15.44 18.13
N LEU A 52 1.51 16.60 17.61
CA LEU A 52 0.59 17.49 16.89
C LEU A 52 -0.02 16.84 15.64
N ILE A 53 0.78 16.11 14.85
CA ILE A 53 0.29 15.34 13.70
C ILE A 53 -0.70 14.26 14.18
N PHE A 54 -0.37 13.53 15.24
CA PHE A 54 -1.23 12.51 15.81
C PHE A 54 -2.57 13.10 16.31
N GLN A 55 -2.56 14.25 16.99
CA GLN A 55 -3.78 14.94 17.42
C GLN A 55 -4.66 15.38 16.25
N LYS A 56 -4.05 15.93 15.19
CA LYS A 56 -4.78 16.46 14.02
C LYS A 56 -5.37 15.34 13.14
N TYR A 57 -4.62 14.25 12.92
CA TYR A 57 -4.98 13.22 11.93
C TYR A 57 -5.34 11.87 12.53
N GLY A 58 -4.99 11.61 13.80
CA GLY A 58 -5.08 10.30 14.43
C GLY A 58 -4.04 9.29 13.95
N ILE A 59 -3.01 9.74 13.20
CA ILE A 59 -2.03 8.85 12.57
C ILE A 59 -0.67 8.99 13.27
N PRO A 60 -0.15 7.93 13.90
CA PRO A 60 1.16 7.93 14.52
C PRO A 60 2.26 7.80 13.44
N VAL A 61 3.31 8.60 13.60
CA VAL A 61 4.48 8.62 12.72
C VAL A 61 5.70 8.16 13.52
N PHE A 62 6.52 7.26 12.99
CA PHE A 62 7.68 6.70 13.67
C PHE A 62 8.98 6.91 12.88
N PHE A 63 10.11 7.06 13.57
CA PHE A 63 11.47 7.13 12.99
C PHE A 63 12.32 5.91 13.30
N ASN A 64 11.85 5.04 14.20
CA ASN A 64 12.41 3.73 14.47
C ASN A 64 11.28 2.70 14.54
N ASP A 65 11.63 1.43 14.65
CA ASP A 65 10.70 0.31 14.71
C ASP A 65 10.05 0.12 16.08
N THR A 66 10.49 0.81 17.13
CA THR A 66 9.91 0.70 18.48
C THR A 66 8.71 1.62 18.61
N ILE A 67 7.52 1.01 18.75
CA ILE A 67 6.23 1.70 18.89
C ILE A 67 6.07 2.18 20.33
N SER A 68 6.31 1.30 21.31
CA SER A 68 6.23 1.64 22.73
C SER A 68 7.23 0.86 23.57
N LYS A 69 7.58 1.41 24.73
CA LYS A 69 8.45 0.80 25.74
C LYS A 69 7.79 0.96 27.11
N THR A 70 7.38 -0.14 27.71
CA THR A 70 6.67 -0.15 28.99
C THR A 70 7.50 -0.83 30.06
N PHE A 71 7.71 -0.15 31.20
CA PHE A 71 8.35 -0.77 32.36
C PHE A 71 7.44 -1.85 32.95
N ILE A 72 7.99 -3.03 33.24
CA ILE A 72 7.21 -4.11 33.86
C ILE A 72 7.57 -4.23 35.35
N TYR A 73 8.83 -4.51 35.68
CA TYR A 73 9.31 -4.70 37.04
C TYR A 73 10.85 -4.58 37.09
N ASN A 74 11.43 -4.55 38.28
CA ASN A 74 12.88 -4.72 38.47
C ASN A 74 13.20 -6.19 38.72
N ASP A 75 14.19 -6.75 38.03
CA ASP A 75 14.64 -8.12 38.25
C ASP A 75 15.25 -8.32 39.67
N ASN A 76 15.65 -9.56 39.97
CA ASN A 76 16.24 -9.91 41.27
C ASN A 76 17.54 -9.14 41.59
N ASP A 77 18.19 -8.56 40.58
CA ASP A 77 19.39 -7.72 40.71
C ASP A 77 19.06 -6.21 40.77
N GLY A 78 17.76 -5.85 40.79
CA GLY A 78 17.28 -4.47 40.79
C GLY A 78 17.34 -3.79 39.42
N LYS A 79 17.56 -4.52 38.33
CA LYS A 79 17.63 -3.94 36.98
C LYS A 79 16.23 -3.85 36.38
N PRO A 80 15.89 -2.72 35.74
CA PRO A 80 14.56 -2.55 35.16
C PRO A 80 14.36 -3.44 33.93
N VAL A 81 13.27 -4.19 33.92
CA VAL A 81 12.80 -5.02 32.80
C VAL A 81 11.70 -4.27 32.05
N TYR A 82 11.82 -4.21 30.73
CA TYR A 82 10.89 -3.50 29.85
C TYR A 82 10.24 -4.45 28.84
N ARG A 83 8.98 -4.18 28.52
CA ARG A 83 8.30 -4.70 27.32
C ARG A 83 8.51 -3.72 26.18
N TYR A 84 8.78 -4.24 24.99
CA TYR A 84 8.89 -3.47 23.76
C TYR A 84 7.86 -3.95 22.76
N GLU A 85 7.10 -3.02 22.21
CA GLU A 85 6.23 -3.28 21.06
C GLU A 85 6.91 -2.71 19.82
N THR A 86 7.13 -3.54 18.80
CA THR A 86 7.84 -3.15 17.58
C THR A 86 6.97 -3.31 16.33
N LEU A 87 7.28 -2.51 15.30
CA LEU A 87 6.69 -2.60 13.98
C LEU A 87 7.20 -3.86 13.29
N ASP A 88 6.31 -4.83 13.09
CA ASP A 88 6.60 -6.01 12.27
C ASP A 88 6.03 -5.84 10.86
N LEU A 89 6.91 -5.61 9.89
CA LEU A 89 6.55 -5.48 8.47
C LEU A 89 6.19 -6.83 7.82
N ASN A 90 6.54 -7.96 8.43
CA ASN A 90 6.13 -9.30 7.96
C ASN A 90 4.71 -9.69 8.38
N TRP A 91 4.08 -8.91 9.27
CA TRP A 91 2.78 -9.24 9.83
C TRP A 91 1.64 -8.97 8.83
N SER A 92 0.82 -10.00 8.58
CA SER A 92 -0.44 -9.87 7.85
C SER A 92 -1.56 -10.63 8.59
N PHE A 93 -2.82 -10.34 8.25
CA PHE A 93 -3.98 -10.87 8.98
C PHE A 93 -4.18 -12.39 8.83
N SER A 94 -3.83 -12.95 7.66
CA SER A 94 -4.11 -14.35 7.30
C SER A 94 -2.86 -15.19 7.04
N SER A 95 -1.68 -14.57 7.04
CA SER A 95 -0.42 -15.26 6.84
C SER A 95 0.75 -14.51 7.48
N HIS A 96 1.80 -15.25 7.78
CA HIS A 96 3.13 -14.68 7.95
C HIS A 96 3.90 -15.08 6.70
N THR A 97 4.86 -14.27 6.22
CA THR A 97 5.66 -14.57 5.01
C THR A 97 6.52 -15.84 5.12
N ASN A 98 6.32 -16.67 6.16
CA ASN A 98 7.12 -17.85 6.50
C ASN A 98 8.63 -17.57 6.49
N ARG A 99 9.03 -16.34 6.86
CA ARG A 99 10.41 -15.83 6.82
C ARG A 99 11.03 -15.77 5.42
N ALA A 100 10.25 -15.93 4.35
CA ALA A 100 10.75 -15.79 2.99
C ALA A 100 11.14 -14.34 2.64
N ILE A 101 10.54 -13.36 3.33
CA ILE A 101 10.84 -11.95 3.15
C ILE A 101 11.59 -11.42 4.37
N GLN A 102 12.73 -10.77 4.14
CA GLN A 102 13.52 -10.11 5.16
C GLN A 102 13.52 -8.60 4.94
N TYR A 103 13.11 -7.86 5.97
CA TYR A 103 13.16 -6.40 6.00
C TYR A 103 14.39 -5.94 6.79
N THR A 104 15.16 -5.04 6.20
CA THR A 104 16.27 -4.34 6.85
C THR A 104 16.04 -2.85 6.75
N VAL A 105 16.17 -2.15 7.88
CA VAL A 105 15.88 -0.72 8.00
C VAL A 105 17.07 0.02 8.60
N ASP A 106 17.36 1.18 8.04
CA ASP A 106 18.27 2.15 8.63
C ASP A 106 17.45 3.35 9.15
N TYR A 107 17.87 3.93 10.27
CA TYR A 107 17.11 5.00 10.94
C TYR A 107 17.70 6.39 10.67
N TYR A 108 16.87 7.42 10.83
CA TYR A 108 17.35 8.79 10.96
C TYR A 108 17.73 9.08 12.41
N THR A 109 18.95 9.58 12.61
CA THR A 109 19.41 10.10 13.90
C THR A 109 19.47 11.63 13.94
N ASP A 110 19.36 12.29 12.79
CA ASP A 110 19.43 13.75 12.66
C ASP A 110 18.04 14.39 12.83
N PRO A 111 17.83 15.25 13.85
CA PRO A 111 16.56 15.93 14.08
C PRO A 111 16.09 16.82 12.90
N GLU A 112 17.00 17.45 12.16
CA GLU A 112 16.61 18.31 11.03
C GLU A 112 16.00 17.49 9.89
N LEU A 113 16.57 16.32 9.61
CA LEU A 113 16.03 15.38 8.63
C LEU A 113 14.70 14.80 9.11
N GLN A 114 14.57 14.47 10.39
CA GLN A 114 13.31 14.02 10.96
C GLN A 114 12.21 15.10 10.80
N MET A 115 12.51 16.37 11.06
CA MET A 115 11.54 17.47 10.92
C MET A 115 11.04 17.62 9.48
N LYS A 116 11.94 17.59 8.49
CA LYS A 116 11.56 17.59 7.05
C LYS A 116 10.66 16.39 6.71
N GLY A 117 10.94 15.24 7.30
CA GLY A 117 10.10 14.06 7.19
C GLY A 117 8.67 14.31 7.67
N LEU A 118 8.50 14.96 8.84
CA LEU A 118 7.19 15.29 9.40
C LEU A 118 6.44 16.34 8.57
N GLU A 119 7.14 17.33 8.01
CA GLU A 119 6.55 18.33 7.10
C GLU A 119 5.96 17.67 5.85
N PHE A 120 6.73 16.78 5.20
CA PHE A 120 6.23 16.00 4.07
C PHE A 120 5.01 15.17 4.45
N ILE A 121 5.03 14.50 5.61
CA ILE A 121 3.90 13.68 6.05
C ILE A 121 2.66 14.50 6.38
N GLU A 122 2.80 15.71 6.89
CA GLU A 122 1.64 16.58 7.08
C GLU A 122 1.00 16.92 5.72
N VAL A 123 1.78 17.32 4.71
CA VAL A 123 1.26 17.58 3.35
C VAL A 123 0.61 16.33 2.76
N PHE A 124 1.23 15.15 2.91
CA PHE A 124 0.66 13.87 2.48
C PHE A 124 -0.70 13.61 3.13
N LEU A 125 -0.84 13.81 4.45
CA LEU A 125 -2.08 13.57 5.19
C LEU A 125 -3.17 14.60 4.88
N GLU A 126 -2.80 15.83 4.52
CA GLU A 126 -3.72 16.88 4.04
C GLU A 126 -4.30 16.53 2.67
N GLN A 127 -3.45 16.04 1.76
CA GLN A 127 -3.88 15.61 0.42
C GLN A 127 -4.58 14.24 0.43
N SER A 128 -4.33 13.43 1.46
CA SER A 128 -4.98 12.14 1.64
C SER A 128 -6.41 12.30 2.12
N SER A 129 -7.36 11.74 1.39
CA SER A 129 -8.70 11.49 1.89
C SER A 129 -8.65 10.63 3.16
N LYS A 130 -9.63 10.80 4.06
CA LYS A 130 -9.66 10.06 5.33
C LYS A 130 -9.58 8.53 5.17
N PRO A 131 -10.27 7.88 4.20
CA PRO A 131 -10.16 6.43 3.97
C PRO A 131 -8.79 5.97 3.43
N MET A 132 -8.03 6.88 2.83
CA MET A 132 -6.70 6.60 2.29
C MET A 132 -5.58 6.70 3.33
N ARG A 133 -5.82 7.35 4.47
CA ARG A 133 -4.81 7.47 5.53
C ARG A 133 -4.44 6.08 6.08
N PRO A 134 -3.14 5.75 6.17
CA PRO A 134 -2.68 4.49 6.75
C PRO A 134 -2.94 4.47 8.26
N PHE A 135 -2.90 3.29 8.88
CA PHE A 135 -3.04 3.19 10.34
C PHE A 135 -1.82 3.77 11.06
N SER A 136 -0.62 3.59 10.53
CA SER A 136 0.63 4.20 11.01
C SER A 136 1.59 4.52 9.86
N ILE A 137 2.51 5.44 10.10
CA ILE A 137 3.56 5.83 9.13
C ILE A 137 4.94 5.59 9.76
N PHE A 138 5.86 5.02 8.99
CA PHE A 138 7.23 4.79 9.42
C PHE A 138 8.22 5.39 8.41
N LEU A 139 9.15 6.21 8.91
CA LEU A 139 10.07 7.03 8.12
C LEU A 139 11.53 6.61 8.35
N PRO A 140 11.97 5.47 7.81
CA PRO A 140 13.38 5.09 7.86
C PRO A 140 14.22 5.92 6.87
N SER A 141 15.54 5.96 7.09
CA SER A 141 16.46 6.50 6.09
C SER A 141 16.65 5.54 4.91
N MET A 142 16.46 4.24 5.15
CA MET A 142 16.54 3.21 4.13
C MET A 142 15.61 2.04 4.47
N LEU A 143 14.98 1.46 3.46
CA LEU A 143 14.31 0.16 3.53
C LEU A 143 14.92 -0.77 2.48
N THR A 144 15.31 -1.97 2.89
CA THR A 144 15.73 -3.05 2.00
C THR A 144 14.82 -4.24 2.24
N ILE A 145 14.22 -4.75 1.17
CA ILE A 145 13.39 -5.96 1.18
C ILE A 145 14.13 -7.04 0.42
N LYS A 146 14.38 -8.18 1.07
CA LYS A 146 15.02 -9.33 0.45
C LYS A 146 14.04 -10.49 0.38
N ASP A 147 13.75 -10.96 -0.83
CA ASP A 147 13.03 -12.21 -1.07
C ASP A 147 14.07 -13.35 -1.10
N LEU A 148 14.04 -14.19 -0.06
CA LEU A 148 14.96 -15.30 0.10
C LEU A 148 14.69 -16.45 -0.89
N ASN A 149 13.45 -16.57 -1.39
CA ASN A 149 13.10 -17.63 -2.35
C ASN A 149 13.60 -17.29 -3.75
N LYS A 150 13.46 -16.01 -4.15
CA LYS A 150 13.90 -15.53 -5.47
C LYS A 150 15.34 -15.00 -5.46
N ASN A 151 15.92 -14.83 -4.27
CA ASN A 151 17.20 -14.18 -4.04
C ASN A 151 17.25 -12.77 -4.68
N THR A 152 16.14 -12.04 -4.62
CA THR A 152 16.04 -10.66 -5.11
C THR A 152 16.12 -9.67 -3.95
N ILE A 153 16.66 -8.49 -4.23
CA ILE A 153 16.77 -7.39 -3.28
C ILE A 153 16.10 -6.16 -3.89
N GLU A 154 15.14 -5.60 -3.17
CA GLU A 154 14.40 -4.42 -3.55
C GLU A 154 14.64 -3.31 -2.54
N LYS A 155 14.66 -2.07 -3.03
CA LYS A 155 14.85 -0.85 -2.26
C LYS A 155 13.76 0.13 -2.68
N PRO A 156 12.51 -0.11 -2.28
CA PRO A 156 11.38 0.61 -2.83
C PRO A 156 11.34 2.06 -2.31
N GLU A 157 10.73 2.95 -3.09
CA GLU A 157 10.52 4.35 -2.71
C GLU A 157 9.47 4.51 -1.60
N PHE A 158 8.56 3.54 -1.50
CA PHE A 158 7.63 3.36 -0.39
C PHE A 158 7.22 1.88 -0.32
N TRP A 159 6.71 1.46 0.83
CA TRP A 159 6.08 0.16 1.02
C TRP A 159 4.79 0.33 1.80
N PHE A 160 3.68 -0.18 1.27
CA PHE A 160 2.39 -0.11 1.93
C PHE A 160 1.97 -1.49 2.42
N GLY A 161 2.08 -1.69 3.73
CA GLY A 161 1.63 -2.90 4.41
C GLY A 161 0.21 -2.78 4.93
N PHE A 162 -0.22 -3.81 5.65
CA PHE A 162 -1.59 -3.88 6.19
C PHE A 162 -1.93 -2.75 7.18
N ARG A 163 -0.96 -2.34 8.03
CA ARG A 163 -1.12 -1.24 9.00
C ARG A 163 -0.21 -0.05 8.72
N THR A 164 0.97 -0.30 8.18
CA THR A 164 2.03 0.70 8.13
C THR A 164 2.35 1.09 6.69
N LEU A 165 2.32 2.40 6.42
CA LEU A 165 2.96 3.00 5.27
C LEU A 165 4.41 3.32 5.63
N VAL A 166 5.37 2.71 4.94
CA VAL A 166 6.79 2.97 5.10
C VAL A 166 7.25 3.82 3.94
N ILE A 167 7.83 4.99 4.22
CA ILE A 167 8.40 5.85 3.18
C ILE A 167 9.86 6.11 3.55
N PRO A 168 10.82 5.42 2.90
CA PRO A 168 12.22 5.68 3.09
C PRO A 168 12.65 7.01 2.46
N LYS A 169 13.74 7.61 2.92
CA LYS A 169 14.38 8.76 2.26
C LYS A 169 13.51 10.03 2.13
N VAL A 170 12.41 10.13 2.87
CA VAL A 170 11.44 11.24 2.79
C VAL A 170 12.08 12.64 2.83
N PRO A 171 13.09 12.94 3.67
CA PRO A 171 13.71 14.26 3.71
C PRO A 171 14.30 14.74 2.38
N ASN A 172 14.50 13.84 1.42
CA ASN A 172 15.01 14.13 0.08
C ASN A 172 13.92 14.06 -1.01
N MET A 173 12.67 13.82 -0.63
CA MET A 173 11.55 13.62 -1.56
C MET A 173 10.83 14.94 -1.85
N SER A 174 10.40 15.13 -3.10
CA SER A 174 9.55 16.25 -3.49
C SER A 174 8.10 15.98 -3.11
N ILE A 175 7.35 17.01 -2.72
CA ILE A 175 5.89 16.91 -2.52
C ILE A 175 5.15 16.47 -3.79
N GLU A 176 5.75 16.68 -4.98
CA GLU A 176 5.23 16.21 -6.27
C GLU A 176 5.20 14.68 -6.38
N THR A 177 5.89 13.95 -5.49
CA THR A 177 5.84 12.49 -5.41
C THR A 177 4.60 11.99 -4.65
N ILE A 178 3.90 12.83 -3.88
CA ILE A 178 2.72 12.41 -3.09
C ILE A 178 1.63 11.75 -3.96
N PRO A 179 1.25 12.29 -5.13
CA PRO A 179 0.26 11.66 -6.00
C PRO A 179 0.63 10.22 -6.42
N SER A 180 1.90 9.92 -6.68
CA SER A 180 2.32 8.56 -7.08
C SER A 180 2.26 7.56 -5.92
N ILE A 181 2.52 8.02 -4.69
CA ILE A 181 2.33 7.21 -3.47
C ILE A 181 0.85 6.92 -3.28
N LEU A 182 -0.01 7.94 -3.37
CA LEU A 182 -1.48 7.78 -3.23
C LEU A 182 -2.05 6.86 -4.31
N LEU A 183 -1.63 7.02 -5.57
CA LEU A 183 -1.98 6.15 -6.69
C LEU A 183 -1.67 4.67 -6.38
N SER A 184 -0.47 4.42 -5.87
CA SER A 184 -0.05 3.07 -5.54
C SER A 184 -0.84 2.47 -4.37
N MET A 185 -1.22 3.31 -3.39
CA MET A 185 -2.12 2.90 -2.31
C MET A 185 -3.53 2.62 -2.79
N VAL A 186 -4.06 3.36 -3.78
CA VAL A 186 -5.36 3.08 -4.41
C VAL A 186 -5.33 1.70 -5.03
N LYS A 187 -4.31 1.40 -5.84
CA LYS A 187 -4.10 0.06 -6.42
C LYS A 187 -4.09 -1.01 -5.34
N ALA A 188 -3.26 -0.84 -4.30
CA ALA A 188 -3.17 -1.82 -3.22
C ALA A 188 -4.53 -2.06 -2.51
N LYS A 189 -5.31 -0.99 -2.25
CA LYS A 189 -6.62 -1.10 -1.60
C LYS A 189 -7.70 -1.70 -2.51
N VAL A 190 -7.65 -1.48 -3.82
CA VAL A 190 -8.53 -2.18 -4.78
C VAL A 190 -8.15 -3.66 -4.82
N MET A 191 -6.86 -3.96 -4.94
CA MET A 191 -6.32 -5.32 -5.01
C MET A 191 -6.49 -6.12 -3.71
N ALA A 192 -6.72 -5.46 -2.58
CA ALA A 192 -7.07 -6.11 -1.32
C ALA A 192 -8.57 -6.38 -1.17
N ASN A 193 -9.42 -5.82 -2.05
CA ASN A 193 -10.86 -5.94 -1.94
C ASN A 193 -11.39 -7.06 -2.85
N ALA A 194 -11.58 -8.24 -2.24
CA ALA A 194 -12.03 -9.44 -2.95
C ALA A 194 -13.39 -9.28 -3.65
N ASP A 195 -14.30 -8.48 -3.11
CA ASP A 195 -15.60 -8.22 -3.71
C ASP A 195 -15.46 -7.39 -4.99
N ILE A 196 -14.65 -6.31 -4.95
CA ILE A 196 -14.36 -5.50 -6.13
C ILE A 196 -13.66 -6.32 -7.21
N ILE A 197 -12.67 -7.14 -6.85
CA ILE A 197 -11.97 -8.04 -7.79
C ILE A 197 -12.97 -9.00 -8.43
N SER A 198 -13.85 -9.63 -7.63
CA SER A 198 -14.84 -10.57 -8.12
C SER A 198 -15.83 -9.91 -9.08
N GLN A 199 -16.43 -8.79 -8.67
CA GLN A 199 -17.42 -8.07 -9.49
C GLN A 199 -16.82 -7.57 -10.81
N PHE A 200 -15.60 -7.02 -10.77
CA PHE A 200 -14.89 -6.56 -11.96
C PHE A 200 -14.54 -7.72 -12.88
N GLY A 201 -13.96 -8.79 -12.33
CA GLY A 201 -13.54 -9.97 -13.07
C GLY A 201 -14.70 -10.68 -13.76
N GLU A 202 -15.86 -10.80 -13.09
CA GLU A 202 -17.05 -11.46 -13.64
C GLU A 202 -17.50 -10.86 -14.99
N VAL A 203 -17.27 -9.57 -15.22
CA VAL A 203 -17.65 -8.88 -16.47
C VAL A 203 -17.03 -9.54 -17.71
N SER A 204 -15.79 -10.01 -17.60
CA SER A 204 -15.07 -10.66 -18.71
C SER A 204 -14.91 -12.17 -18.52
N ASP A 205 -14.78 -12.62 -17.27
CA ASP A 205 -14.52 -14.03 -16.96
C ASP A 205 -15.74 -14.93 -17.17
N LYS A 206 -16.96 -14.38 -17.00
CA LYS A 206 -18.22 -15.11 -17.24
C LYS A 206 -18.26 -15.77 -18.63
N ASN A 207 -17.67 -15.11 -19.63
CA ASN A 207 -17.58 -15.61 -20.99
C ASN A 207 -16.17 -16.10 -21.36
N LYS A 208 -15.28 -16.24 -20.38
CA LYS A 208 -13.90 -16.76 -20.51
C LYS A 208 -13.05 -15.96 -21.50
N TYR A 209 -13.11 -14.64 -21.41
CA TYR A 209 -12.36 -13.76 -22.32
C TYR A 209 -10.90 -13.54 -21.92
N TYR A 210 -10.48 -13.87 -20.69
CA TYR A 210 -9.09 -13.75 -20.26
C TYR A 210 -8.17 -14.76 -20.96
N GLY A 211 -6.94 -14.33 -21.26
CA GLY A 211 -5.89 -15.12 -21.91
C GLY A 211 -6.15 -15.50 -23.37
N LYS A 212 -7.13 -14.89 -24.04
CA LYS A 212 -7.55 -15.27 -25.38
C LYS A 212 -6.83 -14.48 -26.47
N GLU A 213 -6.51 -15.14 -27.58
CA GLU A 213 -5.97 -14.48 -28.75
C GLU A 213 -7.01 -13.56 -29.40
N TRP A 214 -6.64 -12.30 -29.61
CA TRP A 214 -7.47 -11.26 -30.16
C TRP A 214 -8.02 -11.63 -31.53
N VAL A 215 -7.18 -12.06 -32.45
CA VAL A 215 -7.58 -12.33 -33.84
C VAL A 215 -8.16 -13.73 -33.99
N ALA A 216 -7.45 -14.75 -33.52
CA ALA A 216 -7.82 -16.15 -33.75
C ALA A 216 -9.02 -16.60 -32.92
N GLU A 217 -9.11 -16.19 -31.65
CA GLU A 217 -10.16 -16.65 -30.73
C GLU A 217 -11.29 -15.62 -30.54
N LEU A 218 -10.94 -14.33 -30.46
CA LEU A 218 -11.90 -13.24 -30.22
C LEU A 218 -12.39 -12.56 -31.52
N GLY A 219 -11.79 -12.89 -32.66
CA GLY A 219 -12.24 -12.43 -33.99
C GLY A 219 -12.00 -10.95 -34.26
N CYS A 220 -11.07 -10.32 -33.53
CA CYS A 220 -10.63 -8.96 -33.77
C CYS A 220 -9.94 -8.83 -35.14
N LYS A 221 -9.98 -7.62 -35.69
CA LYS A 221 -9.68 -7.31 -37.09
C LYS A 221 -8.80 -6.08 -37.27
N TRP A 222 -8.38 -5.40 -36.20
CA TRP A 222 -7.51 -4.22 -36.33
C TRP A 222 -6.21 -4.56 -37.06
N GLY A 223 -5.64 -3.57 -37.76
CA GLY A 223 -4.41 -3.77 -38.54
C GLY A 223 -4.58 -4.54 -39.85
N ARG A 224 -5.81 -4.89 -40.28
CA ARG A 224 -6.03 -5.49 -41.62
C ARG A 224 -5.92 -4.49 -42.77
N GLU A 225 -6.06 -3.20 -42.49
CA GLU A 225 -6.01 -2.13 -43.50
C GLU A 225 -4.67 -1.38 -43.52
N HIS A 226 -3.86 -1.52 -42.45
CA HIS A 226 -2.51 -0.93 -42.33
C HIS A 226 -1.47 -2.04 -42.02
N PRO A 227 -0.63 -2.45 -42.98
CA PRO A 227 0.39 -3.48 -42.74
C PRO A 227 1.45 -3.01 -41.73
N GLY A 228 1.43 -3.56 -40.51
CA GLY A 228 2.45 -3.35 -39.47
C GLY A 228 2.00 -3.78 -38.07
N THR A 229 2.93 -4.22 -37.22
CA THR A 229 2.71 -4.71 -35.84
C THR A 229 2.46 -3.61 -34.80
N TYR A 230 2.13 -2.39 -35.23
CA TYR A 230 2.12 -1.21 -34.36
C TYR A 230 0.77 -0.99 -33.65
N TRP A 231 -0.36 -1.38 -34.24
CA TRP A 231 -1.69 -1.09 -33.69
C TRP A 231 -2.17 -2.03 -32.56
N GLY A 232 -1.25 -2.51 -31.73
CA GLY A 232 -1.58 -3.36 -30.59
C GLY A 232 -2.22 -2.57 -29.44
N PRO A 233 -3.24 -3.11 -28.76
CA PRO A 233 -3.87 -2.44 -27.63
C PRO A 233 -2.91 -2.18 -26.46
N THR A 234 -1.81 -2.95 -26.37
CA THR A 234 -0.73 -2.77 -25.38
C THR A 234 0.11 -1.52 -25.57
N VAL A 235 0.04 -0.90 -26.75
CA VAL A 235 0.77 0.33 -27.08
C VAL A 235 -0.18 1.51 -27.05
N LEU A 236 -1.33 1.37 -27.71
CA LEU A 236 -2.27 2.47 -27.93
C LEU A 236 -2.92 3.04 -26.66
N TYR A 237 -2.95 2.26 -25.57
CA TYR A 237 -3.49 2.72 -24.30
C TYR A 237 -2.60 3.75 -23.60
N LYS A 238 -1.30 3.82 -23.95
CA LYS A 238 -0.34 4.71 -23.27
C LYS A 238 -0.40 6.14 -23.79
N GLU A 239 -0.30 7.09 -22.88
CA GLU A 239 -0.07 8.49 -23.22
C GLU A 239 1.29 8.68 -23.92
N GLY A 240 1.37 9.66 -24.83
CA GLY A 240 2.56 9.91 -25.66
C GLY A 240 2.68 9.07 -26.94
N THR A 241 1.85 8.03 -27.09
CA THR A 241 1.89 7.14 -28.27
C THR A 241 1.54 7.89 -29.57
N CYS A 242 0.62 8.86 -29.52
CA CYS A 242 0.21 9.62 -30.70
C CYS A 242 1.40 10.38 -31.31
N GLU A 243 2.16 11.08 -30.47
CA GLU A 243 3.33 11.87 -30.84
C GLU A 243 4.42 10.99 -31.45
N GLU A 244 4.67 9.82 -30.84
CA GLU A 244 5.60 8.83 -31.39
C GLU A 244 5.14 8.37 -32.78
N TYR A 245 3.85 8.08 -32.97
CA TYR A 245 3.33 7.54 -34.23
C TYR A 245 3.38 8.55 -35.35
N ILE A 246 3.11 9.82 -35.05
CA ILE A 246 3.24 10.94 -35.98
C ILE A 246 4.72 11.18 -36.32
N MET A 247 5.63 11.14 -35.33
CA MET A 247 7.07 11.28 -35.55
C MET A 247 7.62 10.16 -36.46
N TRP A 248 7.08 8.95 -36.34
CA TRP A 248 7.38 7.81 -37.21
C TRP A 248 6.39 7.65 -38.38
N GLY A 249 5.69 8.72 -38.78
CA GLY A 249 4.63 8.72 -39.80
C GLY A 249 4.98 8.05 -41.11
N PHE A 250 6.25 8.12 -41.55
CA PHE A 250 6.74 7.43 -42.75
C PHE A 250 6.71 5.89 -42.65
N LYS A 251 6.70 5.33 -41.44
CA LYS A 251 6.55 3.89 -41.18
C LYS A 251 5.13 3.51 -40.78
N THR A 252 4.43 4.37 -40.05
CA THR A 252 3.11 4.08 -39.47
C THR A 252 1.96 4.45 -40.40
N GLY A 253 2.19 5.34 -41.37
CA GLY A 253 1.16 5.88 -42.25
C GLY A 253 0.33 7.01 -41.60
N ILE A 254 0.66 7.42 -40.37
CA ILE A 254 -0.10 8.41 -39.59
C ILE A 254 0.63 9.75 -39.60
N ASN A 255 -0.05 10.80 -40.04
CA ASN A 255 0.53 12.15 -40.13
C ASN A 255 -0.26 13.19 -39.32
N SER A 256 -1.35 12.79 -38.66
CA SER A 256 -2.19 13.69 -37.87
C SER A 256 -2.71 13.00 -36.60
N VAL A 257 -3.04 13.79 -35.59
CA VAL A 257 -3.69 13.32 -34.36
C VAL A 257 -5.05 12.72 -34.69
N GLU A 258 -5.81 13.32 -35.61
CA GLU A 258 -7.14 12.84 -36.01
C GLU A 258 -7.08 11.42 -36.60
N ASP A 259 -6.11 11.15 -37.48
CA ASP A 259 -5.91 9.82 -38.05
C ASP A 259 -5.55 8.79 -36.97
N PHE A 260 -4.66 9.17 -36.04
CA PHE A 260 -4.29 8.31 -34.92
C PHE A 260 -5.49 7.97 -34.04
N GLU A 261 -6.27 8.97 -33.65
CA GLU A 261 -7.45 8.81 -32.80
C GLU A 261 -8.49 7.89 -33.43
N LYS A 262 -8.68 8.02 -34.75
CA LYS A 262 -9.61 7.17 -35.51
C LYS A 262 -9.19 5.70 -35.46
N GLU A 263 -7.92 5.40 -35.76
CA GLU A 263 -7.40 4.03 -35.73
C GLU A 263 -7.40 3.46 -34.30
N ARG A 264 -7.01 4.27 -33.31
CA ARG A 264 -7.08 3.92 -31.89
C ARG A 264 -8.49 3.55 -31.44
N THR A 265 -9.48 4.34 -31.86
CA THR A 265 -10.89 4.08 -31.58
C THR A 265 -11.34 2.75 -32.16
N ILE A 266 -10.94 2.41 -33.39
CA ILE A 266 -11.25 1.12 -34.03
C ILE A 266 -10.68 -0.06 -33.21
N VAL A 267 -9.49 0.06 -32.65
CA VAL A 267 -8.89 -0.97 -31.79
C VAL A 267 -9.66 -1.10 -30.49
N PHE A 268 -9.90 0.03 -29.80
CA PHE A 268 -10.60 0.05 -28.52
C PHE A 268 -12.04 -0.44 -28.58
N GLN A 269 -12.79 -0.09 -29.63
CA GLN A 269 -14.12 -0.64 -29.87
C GLN A 269 -14.09 -2.17 -30.01
N GLN A 270 -13.04 -2.73 -30.62
CA GLN A 270 -12.94 -4.18 -30.82
C GLN A 270 -12.58 -4.93 -29.55
N ILE A 271 -11.59 -4.47 -28.79
CA ILE A 271 -11.22 -5.10 -27.51
C ILE A 271 -12.28 -4.85 -26.42
N GLY A 272 -12.94 -3.68 -26.48
CA GLY A 272 -13.92 -3.25 -25.49
C GLY A 272 -15.21 -4.08 -25.51
N ARG A 273 -15.49 -4.76 -26.63
CA ARG A 273 -16.52 -5.83 -26.71
C ARG A 273 -16.32 -6.95 -25.69
N PHE A 274 -15.11 -7.10 -25.17
CA PHE A 274 -14.74 -8.10 -24.18
C PHE A 274 -14.43 -7.47 -22.80
N GLY A 275 -14.62 -6.16 -22.65
CA GLY A 275 -14.40 -5.43 -21.41
C GLY A 275 -12.94 -5.09 -21.13
N PHE A 276 -12.10 -4.97 -22.16
CA PHE A 276 -10.67 -4.66 -21.99
C PHE A 276 -10.31 -3.31 -22.59
N ILE A 277 -9.30 -2.65 -22.01
CA ILE A 277 -8.71 -1.40 -22.54
C ILE A 277 -7.26 -1.60 -23.01
N CYS A 278 -6.66 -2.74 -22.67
CA CYS A 278 -5.27 -3.10 -22.96
C CYS A 278 -5.16 -4.62 -23.18
N GLY A 279 -4.05 -5.09 -23.75
CA GLY A 279 -3.71 -6.51 -23.88
C GLY A 279 -2.65 -6.95 -22.86
N ASN A 280 -2.24 -8.22 -22.93
CA ASN A 280 -1.20 -8.78 -22.06
C ASN A 280 0.20 -8.20 -22.38
N TYR A 281 0.89 -7.69 -21.35
CA TYR A 281 2.23 -7.12 -21.46
C TYR A 281 3.37 -8.14 -21.21
N SER A 282 3.08 -9.26 -20.54
CA SER A 282 4.06 -10.24 -20.05
C SER A 282 4.64 -11.17 -21.13
N LYS A 283 3.93 -11.41 -22.23
CA LYS A 283 4.42 -12.21 -23.34
C LYS A 283 5.13 -11.33 -24.35
N SER A 284 6.40 -11.04 -24.07
CA SER A 284 7.31 -10.40 -25.02
C SER A 284 7.29 -11.17 -26.36
N LEU A 285 6.76 -10.49 -27.39
CA LEU A 285 6.96 -10.64 -28.84
C LEU A 285 5.68 -10.77 -29.68
N ASP A 286 4.53 -11.21 -29.14
CA ASP A 286 3.36 -11.45 -30.00
C ASP A 286 2.16 -10.52 -29.78
N HIS A 287 2.07 -9.79 -28.65
CA HIS A 287 1.07 -8.73 -28.39
C HIS A 287 -0.40 -9.11 -28.75
N SER A 288 -0.68 -10.40 -28.79
CA SER A 288 -1.82 -10.97 -29.52
C SER A 288 -2.94 -11.41 -28.60
N ASN A 289 -2.77 -11.31 -27.28
CA ASN A 289 -3.73 -11.78 -26.30
C ASN A 289 -4.34 -10.67 -25.45
N SER A 290 -5.57 -10.92 -25.01
CA SER A 290 -6.20 -10.21 -23.91
C SER A 290 -5.41 -10.36 -22.60
N PRO A 291 -5.69 -9.55 -21.57
CA PRO A 291 -5.11 -9.76 -20.25
C PRO A 291 -5.25 -11.22 -19.80
N GLU A 292 -4.25 -11.76 -19.10
CA GLU A 292 -4.25 -13.16 -18.68
C GLU A 292 -5.08 -13.40 -17.42
N LYS A 293 -5.15 -12.39 -16.55
CA LYS A 293 -5.80 -12.48 -15.25
C LYS A 293 -6.45 -11.16 -14.84
N VAL A 294 -7.42 -11.27 -13.93
CA VAL A 294 -8.20 -10.13 -13.41
C VAL A 294 -7.29 -9.07 -12.79
N ASP A 295 -6.30 -9.47 -11.99
CA ASP A 295 -5.36 -8.57 -11.32
C ASP A 295 -4.59 -7.65 -12.28
N GLU A 296 -4.18 -8.19 -13.44
CA GLU A 296 -3.47 -7.45 -14.48
C GLU A 296 -4.40 -6.42 -15.15
N ASP A 297 -5.62 -6.84 -15.47
CA ASP A 297 -6.63 -6.00 -16.10
C ASP A 297 -7.09 -4.85 -15.18
N ILE A 298 -7.31 -5.12 -13.90
CA ILE A 298 -7.59 -4.08 -12.90
C ILE A 298 -6.47 -3.05 -12.87
N ALA A 299 -5.20 -3.48 -12.90
CA ALA A 299 -4.07 -2.56 -12.87
C ALA A 299 -4.10 -1.60 -14.05
N TYR A 300 -4.37 -2.09 -15.28
CA TYR A 300 -4.51 -1.23 -16.46
C TYR A 300 -5.63 -0.20 -16.31
N TYR A 301 -6.80 -0.62 -15.81
CA TYR A 301 -7.90 0.31 -15.59
C TYR A 301 -7.54 1.39 -14.58
N ILE A 302 -6.99 1.01 -13.42
CA ILE A 302 -6.63 1.98 -12.38
C ILE A 302 -5.57 2.96 -12.89
N ASP A 303 -4.55 2.45 -13.60
CA ASP A 303 -3.52 3.29 -14.21
C ASP A 303 -4.11 4.32 -15.16
N GLN A 304 -4.95 3.87 -16.09
CA GLN A 304 -5.57 4.76 -17.06
C GLN A 304 -6.55 5.74 -16.41
N MET A 305 -7.43 5.26 -15.53
CA MET A 305 -8.39 6.12 -14.85
C MET A 305 -7.72 7.28 -14.12
N LEU A 306 -6.57 7.03 -13.48
CA LEU A 306 -5.86 8.02 -12.68
C LEU A 306 -4.86 8.86 -13.49
N GLU A 307 -4.42 8.38 -14.65
CA GLU A 307 -3.55 9.13 -15.57
C GLU A 307 -4.32 10.15 -16.42
N ILE A 308 -5.42 9.72 -17.06
CA ILE A 308 -6.19 10.56 -18.00
C ILE A 308 -7.48 11.14 -17.39
N GLY A 309 -7.91 10.64 -16.23
CA GLY A 309 -9.11 11.09 -15.55
C GLY A 309 -10.41 10.56 -16.15
N SER A 310 -11.52 10.78 -15.43
CA SER A 310 -12.82 10.19 -15.74
C SER A 310 -13.40 10.62 -17.11
N GLU A 311 -13.29 11.91 -17.44
CA GLU A 311 -13.86 12.47 -18.67
C GLU A 311 -13.19 11.88 -19.92
N GLU A 312 -11.86 11.93 -19.97
CA GLU A 312 -11.08 11.41 -21.10
C GLU A 312 -11.16 9.89 -21.18
N PHE A 313 -11.20 9.18 -20.04
CA PHE A 313 -11.41 7.74 -20.03
C PHE A 313 -12.73 7.36 -20.70
N LEU A 314 -13.83 8.03 -20.34
CA LEU A 314 -15.14 7.77 -20.93
C LEU A 314 -15.22 8.25 -22.38
N ARG A 315 -14.55 9.33 -22.76
CA ARG A 315 -14.42 9.73 -24.18
C ARG A 315 -13.74 8.63 -25.00
N ARG A 316 -12.68 8.03 -24.46
CA ARG A 316 -11.83 7.06 -25.15
C ARG A 316 -12.42 5.65 -25.21
N TYR A 317 -13.06 5.20 -24.13
CA TYR A 317 -13.51 3.82 -23.98
C TYR A 317 -15.03 3.66 -23.77
N GLY A 318 -15.76 4.77 -23.60
CA GLY A 318 -17.15 4.77 -23.13
C GLY A 318 -18.18 4.20 -24.09
N GLU A 319 -17.85 4.01 -25.36
CA GLU A 319 -18.74 3.32 -26.31
C GLU A 319 -18.90 1.83 -26.01
N SER A 320 -17.97 1.23 -25.25
CA SER A 320 -17.99 -0.19 -24.91
C SER A 320 -18.74 -0.45 -23.60
N PRO A 321 -19.93 -1.10 -23.62
CA PRO A 321 -20.75 -1.28 -22.43
C PRO A 321 -20.06 -2.09 -21.32
N LEU A 322 -19.24 -3.09 -21.69
CA LEU A 322 -18.50 -3.88 -20.72
C LEU A 322 -17.35 -3.08 -20.07
N VAL A 323 -16.71 -2.19 -20.84
CA VAL A 323 -15.68 -1.30 -20.30
C VAL A 323 -16.29 -0.29 -19.34
N VAL A 324 -17.41 0.34 -19.71
CA VAL A 324 -18.15 1.24 -18.82
C VAL A 324 -18.59 0.55 -17.55
N LYS A 325 -19.05 -0.71 -17.63
CA LYS A 325 -19.43 -1.48 -16.44
C LYS A 325 -18.25 -1.69 -15.48
N LYS A 326 -17.08 -2.07 -16.00
CA LYS A 326 -15.84 -2.23 -15.22
C LYS A 326 -15.35 -0.92 -14.62
N TYR A 327 -15.31 0.13 -15.44
CA TYR A 327 -15.01 1.48 -14.99
C TYR A 327 -15.93 1.89 -13.84
N THR A 328 -17.24 1.67 -13.95
CA THR A 328 -18.21 2.05 -12.92
C THR A 328 -17.97 1.33 -11.59
N ILE A 329 -17.61 0.04 -11.62
CA ILE A 329 -17.27 -0.73 -10.41
C ILE A 329 -16.07 -0.08 -9.69
N LEU A 330 -15.00 0.19 -10.43
CA LEU A 330 -13.79 0.79 -9.88
C LEU A 330 -14.02 2.24 -9.45
N ALA A 331 -14.65 3.06 -10.28
CA ALA A 331 -14.91 4.47 -10.01
C ALA A 331 -15.80 4.65 -8.79
N ASN A 332 -16.83 3.82 -8.62
CA ASN A 332 -17.67 3.88 -7.42
C ASN A 332 -16.87 3.58 -6.15
N TYR A 333 -15.98 2.60 -6.19
CA TYR A 333 -15.13 2.30 -5.03
C TYR A 333 -14.11 3.42 -4.77
N ILE A 334 -13.40 3.87 -5.80
CA ILE A 334 -12.36 4.89 -5.67
C ILE A 334 -12.96 6.23 -5.22
N ASN A 335 -14.05 6.68 -5.85
CA ASN A 335 -14.67 7.97 -5.52
C ASN A 335 -15.43 7.92 -4.20
N ASN A 336 -16.31 6.93 -4.01
CA ASN A 336 -17.25 6.96 -2.89
C ASN A 336 -16.72 6.26 -1.63
N VAL A 337 -15.82 5.28 -1.76
CA VAL A 337 -15.25 4.55 -0.62
C VAL A 337 -13.87 5.06 -0.29
N LEU A 338 -13.01 5.29 -1.29
CA LEU A 338 -11.67 5.82 -1.07
C LEU A 338 -11.65 7.35 -1.01
N GLY A 339 -12.64 8.06 -1.53
CA GLY A 339 -12.69 9.53 -1.49
C GLY A 339 -11.64 10.19 -2.38
N ILE A 340 -11.26 9.56 -3.49
CA ILE A 340 -10.29 10.09 -4.45
C ILE A 340 -11.04 10.46 -5.73
N GLU A 341 -10.93 11.71 -6.15
CA GLU A 341 -11.49 12.21 -7.41
C GLU A 341 -10.40 12.18 -8.50
N PHE A 342 -10.80 11.83 -9.73
CA PHE A 342 -9.92 11.74 -10.90
C PHE A 342 -10.67 11.97 -12.20
#